data_AF-A0A7L3HQ55-F1
#
_entry.id   AF-A0A7L3HQ55-F1
#
_cell.length_a   1.000
_cell.length_b   1.000
_cell.length_c   1.000
_cell.angle_alpha   90.00
_cell.angle_beta   90.00
_cell.angle_gamma   90.00
#
_symmetry.space_group_name_H-M   'P 1'
#
loop_
_entity.id
_entity.type
_entity.pdbx_description
1 polymer ?
#
loop_
_entity_poly.entity_id
_entity_poly.type
_entity_poly.pdbx_seq_one_letter_code
_entity_poly.pdbx_strand_id
1 'polypeptide(L)'
;GSSPAGGCLVALSCDYRIMAENPKFSIGLNEAQLGIVAPFWFKDTFVNVVGHRIAERSLQLGSLHPAPEAHKLGLVDELVPEEKLMEKAAAVMAQWLALPDHARQLTKTMMRKAVLDRLVAHREEDIKNFITFISKESIQKSLRMYMEMLKKRKS
;
A
#
# COMPACT_ATOMS: atom_id res chain seq x y z
N GLY A 1 8.75 5.29 8.50
CA GLY A 1 9.58 4.08 8.29
C GLY A 1 9.25 3.41 6.97
N SER A 2 10.03 2.41 6.56
CA SER A 2 9.76 1.64 5.34
C SER A 2 8.42 0.90 5.43
N SER A 3 7.64 0.93 4.37
CA SER A 3 6.25 0.45 4.30
C SER A 3 6.06 -0.52 3.12
N PRO A 4 6.64 -1.73 3.15
CA PRO A 4 6.44 -2.73 2.11
C PRO A 4 5.08 -3.43 2.25
N ALA A 5 4.48 -3.83 1.12
CA ALA A 5 3.27 -4.66 1.05
C ALA A 5 2.17 -4.23 2.03
N GLY A 6 1.98 -4.95 3.14
CA GLY A 6 0.98 -4.61 4.16
C GLY A 6 1.13 -3.21 4.77
N GLY A 7 2.36 -2.69 4.90
CA GLY A 7 2.57 -1.30 5.33
C GLY A 7 2.06 -0.30 4.29
N CYS A 8 2.30 -0.58 3.01
CA CYS A 8 1.74 0.19 1.90
C CYS A 8 0.21 0.09 1.90
N LEU A 9 -0.37 -1.08 2.21
CA LEU A 9 -1.83 -1.28 2.24
C LEU A 9 -2.51 -0.32 3.20
N VAL A 10 -1.97 -0.21 4.42
CA VAL A 10 -2.49 0.70 5.43
C VAL A 10 -2.37 2.14 4.94
N ALA A 11 -1.20 2.52 4.39
CA ALA A 11 -0.98 3.87 3.87
C ALA A 11 -1.96 4.23 2.73
N LEU A 12 -2.20 3.32 1.78
CA LEU A 12 -3.13 3.56 0.67
C LEU A 12 -4.60 3.55 1.10
N SER A 13 -4.91 2.95 2.25
CA SER A 13 -6.24 2.99 2.84
C SER A 13 -6.53 4.32 3.54
N CYS A 14 -5.51 5.12 3.84
CA CYS A 14 -5.67 6.46 4.41
C CYS A 14 -6.12 7.49 3.37
N ASP A 15 -6.62 8.64 3.85
CA ASP A 15 -7.02 9.76 2.98
C ASP A 15 -5.81 10.61 2.55
N TYR A 16 -4.74 10.60 3.35
CA TYR A 16 -3.51 11.36 3.11
C TYR A 16 -2.28 10.60 3.63
N ARG A 17 -1.12 10.79 3.00
CA ARG A 17 0.14 10.08 3.26
C ARG A 17 1.30 11.07 3.33
N ILE A 18 1.90 11.18 4.51
CA ILE A 18 3.14 11.94 4.72
C ILE A 18 4.25 10.93 5.00
N MET A 19 5.41 11.10 4.37
CA MET A 19 6.57 10.25 4.59
C MET A 19 7.78 11.07 5.02
N ALA A 20 8.54 10.55 5.98
CA ALA A 20 9.78 11.18 6.40
C ALA A 20 10.85 11.11 5.30
N GLU A 21 11.63 12.18 5.13
CA GLU A 21 12.78 12.30 4.23
C GLU A 21 13.98 11.51 4.74
N ASN A 22 13.87 10.19 4.70
CA ASN A 22 14.94 9.29 5.11
C ASN A 22 15.29 8.37 3.93
N PRO A 23 16.56 8.33 3.48
CA PRO A 23 16.96 7.52 2.32
C PRO A 23 16.78 6.02 2.54
N LYS A 24 16.63 5.58 3.80
CA LYS A 24 16.34 4.17 4.14
C LYS A 24 14.86 3.82 3.97
N PHE A 25 13.97 4.82 3.91
CA PHE A 25 12.53 4.58 3.83
C PHE A 25 12.08 4.46 2.39
N SER A 26 11.30 3.41 2.15
CA SER A 26 10.65 3.14 0.87
C SER A 26 9.24 2.61 1.09
N ILE A 27 8.38 2.79 0.10
CA ILE A 27 6.98 2.34 0.11
C ILE A 27 6.63 1.73 -1.25
N GLY A 28 5.84 0.67 -1.24
CA GLY A 28 5.41 -0.01 -2.46
C GLY A 28 4.96 -1.44 -2.24
N LEU A 29 4.57 -2.07 -3.35
CA LEU A 29 4.05 -3.44 -3.40
C LEU A 29 5.14 -4.32 -3.98
N ASN A 30 5.75 -5.15 -3.13
CA ASN A 30 6.90 -6.00 -3.45
C ASN A 30 6.55 -7.49 -3.48
N GLU A 31 5.27 -7.84 -3.52
CA GLU A 31 4.72 -9.20 -3.52
C GLU A 31 5.42 -10.11 -4.55
N ALA A 32 5.67 -9.59 -5.76
CA ALA A 32 6.33 -10.34 -6.83
C ALA A 32 7.75 -10.80 -6.45
N GLN A 33 8.49 -10.01 -5.66
CA GLN A 33 9.82 -10.38 -5.16
C GLN A 33 9.78 -11.56 -4.17
N LEU A 34 8.61 -11.80 -3.57
CA LEU A 34 8.37 -12.92 -2.66
C LEU A 34 7.73 -14.13 -3.38
N GLY A 35 7.53 -14.04 -4.70
CA GLY A 35 6.84 -15.06 -5.48
C GLY A 35 5.34 -15.11 -5.21
N ILE A 36 4.76 -14.04 -4.65
CA ILE A 36 3.33 -13.90 -4.41
C ILE A 36 2.77 -12.73 -5.24
N VAL A 37 1.46 -12.51 -5.16
CA VAL A 37 0.77 -11.48 -5.93
C VAL A 37 -0.10 -10.63 -5.00
N ALA A 38 -0.15 -9.33 -5.27
CA ALA A 38 -1.11 -8.44 -4.59
C ALA A 38 -2.54 -8.85 -5.01
N PRO A 39 -3.48 -9.00 -4.06
CA PRO A 39 -4.86 -9.33 -4.39
C PRO A 39 -5.51 -8.21 -5.21
N PHE A 40 -6.57 -8.54 -5.96
CA PHE A 40 -7.13 -7.63 -6.97
C PHE A 40 -7.56 -6.28 -6.38
N TRP A 41 -8.13 -6.28 -5.17
CA TRP A 41 -8.62 -5.08 -4.49
C TRP A 41 -7.46 -4.18 -4.03
N PHE A 42 -6.32 -4.77 -3.71
CA PHE A 42 -5.13 -4.01 -3.37
C PHE A 42 -4.47 -3.43 -4.62
N LYS A 43 -4.39 -4.22 -5.70
CA LYS A 43 -3.99 -3.73 -7.02
C LYS A 43 -4.86 -2.57 -7.48
N ASP A 44 -6.18 -2.68 -7.37
CA ASP A 44 -7.13 -1.62 -7.76
C ASP A 44 -6.92 -0.36 -6.92
N THR A 45 -6.66 -0.52 -5.61
CA THR A 45 -6.32 0.60 -4.72
C THR A 45 -5.01 1.28 -5.14
N PHE A 46 -3.98 0.52 -5.53
CA PHE A 46 -2.72 1.07 -6.05
C PHE A 46 -2.92 1.81 -7.37
N VAL A 47 -3.71 1.24 -8.29
CA VAL A 47 -4.07 1.89 -9.57
C VAL A 47 -4.80 3.21 -9.34
N ASN A 48 -5.70 3.29 -8.36
CA ASN A 48 -6.42 4.53 -8.02
C ASN A 48 -5.49 5.66 -7.53
N VAL A 49 -4.28 5.33 -7.09
CA VAL A 49 -3.32 6.31 -6.53
C VAL A 49 -2.32 6.75 -7.59
N VAL A 50 -1.70 5.81 -8.31
CA VAL A 50 -0.60 6.13 -9.24
C VAL A 50 -0.95 5.94 -10.72
N GLY A 51 -2.19 5.53 -11.04
CA GLY A 51 -2.63 5.21 -12.39
C GLY A 51 -2.12 3.87 -12.91
N HIS A 52 -2.71 3.44 -14.04
CA HIS A 52 -2.55 2.06 -14.55
C HIS A 52 -1.09 1.71 -14.90
N ARG A 53 -0.40 2.58 -15.66
CA ARG A 53 0.94 2.28 -16.18
C ARG A 53 2.00 2.18 -15.09
N ILE A 54 1.95 3.06 -14.09
CA ILE A 54 2.87 3.00 -12.96
C ILE A 54 2.57 1.75 -12.14
N ALA A 55 1.28 1.49 -11.87
CA ALA A 55 0.86 0.28 -11.15
C ALA A 55 1.32 -1.01 -11.81
N GLU A 56 1.11 -1.17 -13.11
CA GLU A 56 1.51 -2.36 -13.87
C GLU A 56 3.02 -2.63 -13.71
N ARG A 57 3.85 -1.62 -14.00
CA ARG A 57 5.31 -1.75 -13.88
C ARG A 57 5.73 -2.03 -12.44
N SER A 58 5.22 -1.27 -11.47
CA SER A 58 5.62 -1.40 -10.06
C SER A 58 5.25 -2.77 -9.49
N LEU A 59 4.05 -3.29 -9.81
CA LEU A 59 3.59 -4.59 -9.33
C LEU A 59 4.32 -5.77 -9.96
N GLN A 60 4.57 -5.72 -11.27
CA GLN A 60 5.33 -6.76 -11.97
C GLN A 60 6.77 -6.85 -11.46
N LEU A 61 7.41 -5.70 -11.22
CA LEU A 61 8.78 -5.64 -10.71
C LEU A 61 8.86 -5.79 -9.18
N GLY A 62 7.72 -5.75 -8.47
CA GLY A 62 7.69 -5.72 -7.01
C GLY A 62 8.48 -4.54 -6.42
N SER A 63 8.30 -3.34 -6.98
CA SER A 63 9.13 -2.16 -6.68
C SER A 63 8.81 -1.55 -5.33
N LEU A 64 9.86 -1.20 -4.57
CA LEU A 64 9.77 -0.29 -3.43
C LEU A 64 10.37 1.05 -3.83
N HIS A 65 9.55 2.11 -3.78
CA HIS A 65 9.93 3.44 -4.20
C HIS A 65 10.55 4.21 -3.02
N PRO A 66 11.79 4.73 -3.13
CA PRO A 66 12.36 5.65 -2.15
C PRO A 66 11.50 6.92 -2.01
N ALA A 67 11.58 7.60 -0.88
CA ALA A 67 10.69 8.73 -0.55
C ALA A 67 10.55 9.79 -1.69
N PRO A 68 11.63 10.29 -2.33
CA PRO A 68 11.51 11.26 -3.43
C PRO A 68 10.76 10.72 -4.66
N GLU A 69 10.98 9.45 -5.01
CA GLU A 69 10.28 8.81 -6.12
C GLU A 69 8.81 8.56 -5.76
N ALA A 70 8.55 8.08 -4.54
CA ALA A 70 7.19 7.84 -4.06
C ALA A 70 6.34 9.13 -4.10
N HIS A 71 6.93 10.26 -3.72
CA HIS A 71 6.27 11.56 -3.84
C HIS A 71 6.02 11.96 -5.29
N LYS A 72 7.03 11.82 -6.15
CA LYS A 72 6.91 12.12 -7.60
C LYS A 72 5.80 11.29 -8.28
N LEU A 73 5.61 10.04 -7.86
CA LEU A 73 4.60 9.13 -8.42
C LEU A 73 3.19 9.38 -7.86
N GLY A 74 3.02 10.25 -6.86
CA GLY A 74 1.75 10.44 -6.14
C GLY A 74 1.43 9.34 -5.13
N LEU A 75 2.38 8.43 -4.86
CA LEU A 75 2.22 7.37 -3.85
C LEU A 75 2.30 7.95 -2.43
N VAL A 76 2.98 9.09 -2.26
CA VAL A 76 3.07 9.88 -1.03
C VAL A 76 2.71 11.33 -1.37
N ASP A 77 1.88 11.95 -0.53
CA ASP A 77 1.36 13.29 -0.80
C ASP A 77 2.33 14.39 -0.33
N GLU A 78 3.05 14.17 0.77
CA GLU A 78 4.05 15.12 1.31
C GLU A 78 5.30 14.41 1.85
N LEU A 79 6.45 15.06 1.70
CA LEU A 79 7.71 14.70 2.35
C LEU A 79 8.08 15.75 3.39
N VAL A 80 8.56 15.29 4.55
CA VAL A 80 9.01 16.16 5.64
C VAL A 80 10.22 15.58 6.38
N PRO A 81 11.02 16.40 7.08
CA PRO A 81 11.99 15.91 8.04
C PRO A 81 11.35 14.99 9.09
N GLU A 82 12.07 13.96 9.53
CA GLU A 82 11.53 12.90 10.39
C GLU A 82 10.97 13.46 11.72
N GLU A 83 11.63 14.45 12.29
CA GLU A 83 11.24 15.15 13.51
C GLU A 83 9.96 15.99 13.37
N LYS A 84 9.59 16.37 12.14
CA LYS A 84 8.37 17.16 11.85
C LYS A 84 7.18 16.29 11.45
N LEU A 85 7.36 14.98 11.35
CA LEU A 85 6.34 14.07 10.80
C LEU A 85 5.01 14.16 11.57
N MET A 86 5.06 14.08 12.90
CA MET A 86 3.86 14.08 13.74
C MET A 86 3.17 15.45 13.78
N GLU A 87 3.96 16.53 13.81
CA GLU A 87 3.45 17.89 13.75
C GLU A 87 2.70 18.12 12.42
N LYS A 88 3.33 17.76 11.29
CA LYS A 88 2.70 17.87 9.97
C LYS A 88 1.44 17.04 9.87
N ALA A 89 1.46 15.79 10.36
CA ALA A 89 0.28 14.93 10.33
C ALA A 89 -0.90 15.51 11.12
N ALA A 90 -0.65 16.07 12.31
CA ALA A 90 -1.67 16.74 13.11
C ALA A 90 -2.23 17.98 12.39
N ALA A 91 -1.36 18.79 11.78
CA ALA A 91 -1.76 19.98 11.04
C ALA A 91 -2.63 19.64 9.82
N VAL A 92 -2.25 18.62 9.04
CA VAL A 92 -3.06 18.15 7.90
C VAL A 92 -4.40 17.62 8.40
N MET A 93 -4.41 16.77 9.43
CA MET A 93 -5.66 16.23 9.97
C MET A 93 -6.63 17.33 10.42
N ALA A 94 -6.13 18.40 11.05
CA ALA A 94 -6.95 19.53 11.45
C ALA A 94 -7.66 20.20 10.25
N GLN A 95 -7.01 20.28 9.09
CA GLN A 95 -7.63 20.81 7.87
C GLN A 95 -8.77 19.91 7.37
N TRP A 96 -8.56 18.58 7.38
CA TRP A 96 -9.59 17.61 6.97
C TRP A 96 -10.80 17.60 7.91
N LEU A 97 -10.56 17.79 9.21
CA LEU A 97 -11.60 17.80 10.25
C LEU A 97 -12.38 19.11 10.33
N ALA A 98 -11.86 20.20 9.75
CA ALA A 98 -12.57 21.48 9.69
C ALA A 98 -13.75 21.49 8.70
N LEU A 99 -13.83 20.50 7.80
CA LEU A 99 -14.87 20.39 6.79
C LEU A 99 -16.15 19.73 7.33
N PRO A 100 -17.34 20.05 6.79
CA PRO A 100 -18.59 19.36 7.13
C PRO A 100 -18.48 17.84 6.92
N ASP A 101 -18.65 17.10 8.01
CA ASP A 101 -18.32 15.68 8.07
C ASP A 101 -19.15 14.85 7.07
N HIS A 102 -20.46 15.12 6.97
CA HIS A 102 -21.35 14.36 6.10
C HIS A 102 -20.95 14.43 4.61
N ALA A 103 -20.64 15.63 4.10
CA ALA A 103 -20.24 15.82 2.70
C ALA A 103 -18.91 15.11 2.39
N ARG A 104 -17.95 15.20 3.33
CA ARG A 104 -16.64 14.52 3.23
C ARG A 104 -16.80 13.00 3.21
N GLN A 105 -17.65 12.44 4.07
CA GLN A 105 -17.93 11.01 4.11
C GLN A 105 -18.60 10.52 2.82
N LEU A 106 -19.62 11.22 2.32
CA LEU A 106 -20.29 10.85 1.08
C LEU A 106 -19.31 10.89 -0.11
N THR A 107 -18.49 11.94 -0.19
CA THR A 107 -17.45 12.06 -1.22
C THR A 107 -16.47 10.88 -1.16
N LYS A 108 -15.95 10.54 0.04
CA LYS A 108 -15.04 9.41 0.22
C LYS A 108 -15.68 8.09 -0.21
N THR A 109 -16.94 7.87 0.15
CA THR A 109 -17.70 6.69 -0.26
C THR A 109 -17.86 6.65 -1.77
N MET A 110 -18.28 7.74 -2.42
CA MET A 110 -18.42 7.80 -3.89
C MET A 110 -17.13 7.41 -4.62
N MET A 111 -15.98 7.86 -4.12
CA MET A 111 -14.68 7.57 -4.73
C MET A 111 -14.21 6.12 -4.52
N ARG A 112 -14.57 5.47 -3.40
CA ARG A 112 -14.01 4.16 -3.00
C ARG A 112 -14.98 2.99 -3.13
N LYS A 113 -16.28 3.27 -3.26
CA LYS A 113 -17.35 2.27 -3.20
C LYS A 113 -17.21 1.19 -4.25
N ALA A 114 -16.84 1.51 -5.49
CA ALA A 114 -16.73 0.51 -6.56
C ALA A 114 -15.73 -0.63 -6.23
N VAL A 115 -14.57 -0.28 -5.66
CA VAL A 115 -13.55 -1.27 -5.26
C VAL A 115 -14.04 -2.10 -4.08
N LEU A 116 -14.67 -1.45 -3.10
CA LEU A 116 -15.21 -2.13 -1.91
C LEU A 116 -16.36 -3.07 -2.27
N ASP A 117 -17.30 -2.63 -3.11
CA ASP A 117 -18.43 -3.44 -3.56
C ASP A 117 -17.94 -4.68 -4.31
N ARG A 118 -16.91 -4.52 -5.17
CA ARG A 118 -16.29 -5.65 -5.86
C ARG A 118 -15.67 -6.66 -4.88
N LEU A 119 -14.95 -6.19 -3.86
CA LEU A 119 -14.39 -7.04 -2.81
C LEU A 119 -15.48 -7.77 -2.04
N VAL A 120 -16.50 -7.05 -1.58
CA VAL A 120 -17.60 -7.62 -0.79
C VAL A 120 -18.36 -8.66 -1.61
N ALA A 121 -18.65 -8.38 -2.88
CA ALA A 121 -19.38 -9.30 -3.76
C ALA A 121 -18.62 -10.60 -4.04
N HIS A 122 -17.28 -10.59 -4.01
CA HIS A 122 -16.45 -11.76 -4.33
C HIS A 122 -15.63 -12.27 -3.13
N ARG A 123 -16.02 -11.90 -1.90
CA ARG A 123 -15.21 -12.16 -0.69
C ARG A 123 -14.89 -13.63 -0.47
N GLU A 124 -15.89 -14.50 -0.59
CA GLU A 124 -15.71 -15.95 -0.39
C GLU A 124 -14.82 -16.56 -1.47
N GLU A 125 -14.95 -16.09 -2.70
CA GLU A 125 -14.09 -16.51 -3.81
C GLU A 125 -12.65 -16.03 -3.59
N ASP A 126 -12.45 -14.78 -3.16
CA ASP A 126 -11.13 -14.22 -2.83
C ASP A 126 -10.44 -15.03 -1.74
N ILE A 127 -11.15 -15.40 -0.66
CA ILE A 127 -10.64 -16.26 0.41
C ILE A 127 -10.23 -17.62 -0.14
N LYS A 128 -11.09 -18.27 -0.92
CA LYS A 128 -10.80 -19.59 -1.52
C LYS A 128 -9.59 -19.53 -2.46
N ASN A 129 -9.51 -18.50 -3.30
CA ASN A 129 -8.42 -18.26 -4.22
C ASN A 129 -7.10 -18.03 -3.46
N PHE A 130 -7.13 -17.22 -2.40
CA PHE A 130 -5.97 -16.99 -1.55
C PHE A 130 -5.47 -18.27 -0.89
N ILE A 131 -6.35 -19.05 -0.25
CA ILE A 131 -5.98 -20.33 0.37
C ILE A 131 -5.39 -21.28 -0.67
N THR A 132 -6.05 -21.44 -1.81
CA THR A 132 -5.58 -22.32 -2.89
C THR A 132 -4.22 -21.89 -3.43
N PHE A 133 -4.00 -20.58 -3.57
CA PHE A 133 -2.74 -20.03 -4.04
C PHE A 133 -1.62 -20.19 -3.01
N ILE A 134 -1.84 -19.75 -1.78
CA ILE A 134 -0.80 -19.69 -0.74
C ILE A 134 -0.37 -21.09 -0.28
N SER A 135 -1.27 -22.08 -0.34
CA SER A 135 -0.98 -23.47 0.05
C SER A 135 -0.19 -24.27 -1.00
N LYS A 136 0.05 -23.74 -2.21
CA LYS A 136 0.88 -24.42 -3.22
C LYS A 136 2.29 -24.65 -2.68
N GLU A 137 2.85 -25.82 -2.92
CA GLU A 137 4.19 -26.18 -2.45
C GLU A 137 5.28 -25.19 -2.89
N SER A 138 5.22 -24.75 -4.15
CA SER A 138 6.14 -23.76 -4.70
C SER A 138 6.08 -22.42 -3.95
N ILE A 139 4.87 -21.96 -3.61
CA ILE A 139 4.66 -20.71 -2.87
C ILE A 139 5.13 -20.85 -1.43
N GLN A 140 4.78 -21.96 -0.77
CA GLN A 140 5.26 -22.27 0.57
C GLN A 140 6.80 -22.33 0.63
N LYS A 141 7.46 -22.87 -0.40
CA LYS A 141 8.92 -22.87 -0.50
C LYS A 141 9.49 -21.46 -0.63
N SER A 142 8.94 -20.63 -1.51
CA SER A 142 9.36 -19.22 -1.68
C SER A 142 9.24 -18.42 -0.38
N LEU A 143 8.12 -18.56 0.34
CA LEU A 143 7.90 -17.90 1.62
C LEU A 143 8.90 -18.36 2.69
N ARG A 144 9.17 -19.67 2.80
CA ARG A 144 10.19 -20.20 3.72
C ARG A 144 11.58 -19.64 3.42
N MET A 145 11.98 -19.61 2.15
CA MET A 145 13.27 -19.04 1.74
C MET A 145 13.38 -17.56 2.11
N TYR A 146 12.32 -16.80 1.89
CA TYR A 146 12.28 -15.39 2.25
C TYR A 146 12.36 -15.16 3.77
N MET A 147 11.65 -15.97 4.57
CA MET A 147 11.74 -15.90 6.03
C MET A 147 13.16 -16.18 6.54
N GLU A 148 13.85 -17.17 5.96
CA GLU A 148 15.25 -17.47 6.29
C GLU A 148 16.20 -16.32 5.92
N MET A 149 15.99 -15.68 4.76
CA MET A 149 16.74 -14.49 4.36
C MET A 149 16.54 -13.33 5.34
N LEU A 150 15.31 -13.10 5.80
CA LEU A 150 15.01 -12.04 6.77
C LEU A 150 15.66 -12.29 8.14
N LYS A 151 15.74 -13.54 8.60
CA LYS A 151 16.45 -13.90 9.84
C LYS A 151 17.94 -13.54 9.74
N LYS A 152 18.58 -13.86 8.61
CA LYS A 152 20.01 -13.58 8.38
C LYS A 152 20.34 -12.09 8.34
N ARG A 153 19.41 -11.22 7.94
CA ARG A 153 19.60 -9.76 7.93
C ARG A 153 19.53 -9.10 9.31
N LYS A 154 18.98 -9.78 10.31
CA LYS A 154 18.92 -9.30 11.71
C LYS A 154 20.10 -9.77 12.57
N SER A 155 20.80 -10.80 12.12
CA SER A 155 22.07 -11.27 12.68
C SER A 155 23.24 -10.49 12.10
#